data_AF-A0A6A9T033-F1
#
_entry.id   AF-A0A6A9T033-F1
#
_cell.length_a   1.000
_cell.length_b   1.000
_cell.length_c   1.000
_cell.angle_alpha   90.00
_cell.angle_beta   90.00
_cell.angle_gamma   90.00
#
_symmetry.space_group_name_H-M   'P 1'
#
loop_
_entity.id
_entity.type
_entity.pdbx_description
1 polymer ?
#
loop_
_entity_poly.entity_id
_entity_poly.type
_entity_poly.pdbx_seq_one_letter_code
_entity_poly.pdbx_strand_id
1 'polypeptide(L)'
;MEAPARTGVEVETGFPGGNARLCEREDGRVRLAPETRDSTREWFYWNAAITATTAGERLIEFGDREVVGPLGPAVCAGEEWSWLGPEARVDASAFRYDFDAGERVRFAFAPPYQRADFERWYDAHASNGRLHRETLTTSECGRSVPLVRIGSGRATSS
;
A
#
# COMPACT_ATOMS: atom_id res chain seq x y z
N MET A 1 -18.10 -1.63 -30.55
CA MET A 1 -16.82 -2.36 -30.48
C MET A 1 -16.52 -2.53 -29.01
N GLU A 2 -16.87 -3.69 -28.47
CA GLU A 2 -16.71 -4.00 -27.05
C GLU A 2 -15.23 -4.33 -26.80
N ALA A 3 -14.63 -3.70 -25.79
CA ALA A 3 -13.26 -4.02 -25.40
C ALA A 3 -13.19 -5.51 -25.00
N PRO A 4 -12.11 -6.23 -25.35
CA PRO A 4 -11.97 -7.62 -24.93
C PRO A 4 -12.08 -7.70 -23.40
N ALA A 5 -12.86 -8.67 -22.90
CA ALA A 5 -12.96 -8.94 -21.48
C ALA A 5 -11.56 -9.13 -20.91
N ARG A 6 -11.19 -8.32 -19.90
CA ARG A 6 -9.88 -8.40 -19.25
C ARG A 6 -9.85 -9.64 -18.36
N THR A 7 -9.53 -10.80 -18.90
CA THR A 7 -9.53 -12.05 -18.11
C THR A 7 -8.39 -12.08 -17.10
N GLY A 8 -8.65 -12.62 -15.91
CA GLY A 8 -7.63 -13.04 -14.93
C GLY A 8 -7.65 -12.27 -13.60
N VAL A 9 -7.26 -10.99 -13.63
CA VAL A 9 -7.15 -10.09 -12.45
C VAL A 9 -7.39 -8.61 -12.83
N GLU A 10 -7.13 -7.60 -12.03
CA GLU A 10 -7.05 -6.18 -12.42
C GLU A 10 -6.14 -5.52 -11.40
N VAL A 11 -5.16 -4.74 -11.85
CA VAL A 11 -4.18 -4.13 -10.94
C VAL A 11 -4.34 -2.62 -10.95
N GLU A 12 -4.50 -2.04 -9.78
CA GLU A 12 -4.65 -0.59 -9.58
C GLU A 12 -3.66 -0.07 -8.56
N THR A 13 -3.15 1.14 -8.79
CA THR A 13 -2.21 1.85 -7.90
C THR A 13 -2.54 3.34 -7.77
N GLY A 14 -3.64 3.80 -8.37
CA GLY A 14 -4.09 5.21 -8.41
C GLY A 14 -4.71 5.72 -7.11
N PHE A 15 -4.19 5.28 -5.96
CA PHE A 15 -4.65 5.67 -4.63
C PHE A 15 -3.45 6.14 -3.77
N PRO A 16 -3.68 6.86 -2.66
CA PRO A 16 -2.59 7.31 -1.79
C PRO A 16 -1.65 6.17 -1.41
N GLY A 17 -0.35 6.36 -1.55
CA GLY A 17 0.64 5.33 -1.22
C GLY A 17 0.69 4.12 -2.16
N GLY A 18 -0.15 4.05 -3.20
CA GLY A 18 -0.04 3.03 -4.25
C GLY A 18 1.27 3.18 -5.02
N ASN A 19 1.95 2.06 -5.28
CA ASN A 19 3.22 1.99 -5.99
C ASN A 19 3.42 0.57 -6.54
N ALA A 20 3.19 0.37 -7.82
CA ALA A 20 3.54 -0.84 -8.55
C ALA A 20 3.21 -0.60 -10.03
N ARG A 21 3.91 -1.32 -10.90
CA ARG A 21 3.60 -1.44 -12.31
C ARG A 21 3.28 -2.88 -12.64
N LEU A 22 2.19 -3.11 -13.36
CA LEU A 22 1.91 -4.40 -13.98
C LEU A 22 2.86 -4.61 -15.16
N CYS A 23 3.70 -5.63 -15.08
CA CYS A 23 4.67 -5.98 -16.13
C CYS A 23 4.10 -7.04 -17.07
N GLU A 24 3.45 -8.06 -16.52
CA GLU A 24 2.95 -9.20 -17.27
C GLU A 24 1.74 -9.81 -16.56
N ARG A 25 0.87 -10.44 -17.35
CA ARG A 25 -0.36 -11.02 -16.86
C ARG A 25 -0.75 -12.24 -17.67
N GLU A 26 -0.80 -13.37 -16.99
CA GLU A 26 -1.13 -14.69 -17.53
C GLU A 26 -2.19 -15.33 -16.62
N ASP A 27 -2.87 -16.37 -17.11
CA ASP A 27 -3.80 -17.13 -16.25
C ASP A 27 -3.03 -17.73 -15.06
N GLY A 28 -3.45 -17.41 -13.84
CA GLY A 28 -2.79 -17.88 -12.63
C GLY A 28 -1.57 -17.07 -12.18
N ARG A 29 -1.09 -16.08 -12.94
CA ARG A 29 0.16 -15.36 -12.63
C ARG A 29 0.11 -13.86 -12.94
N VAL A 30 0.64 -13.06 -12.01
CA VAL A 30 0.70 -11.61 -12.10
C VAL A 30 2.13 -11.16 -11.79
N ARG A 31 2.79 -10.52 -12.76
CA ARG A 31 4.11 -9.96 -12.55
C ARG A 31 4.04 -8.47 -12.31
N LEU A 32 4.52 -8.05 -11.15
CA LEU A 32 4.59 -6.65 -10.74
C LEU A 32 6.04 -6.18 -10.65
N ALA A 33 6.23 -4.87 -10.63
CA ALA A 33 7.49 -4.25 -10.23
C ALA A 33 7.22 -2.99 -9.42
N PRO A 34 8.00 -2.69 -8.35
CA PRO A 34 7.98 -1.39 -7.71
C PRO A 34 8.28 -0.27 -8.72
N GLU A 35 7.62 0.87 -8.57
CA GLU A 35 7.93 2.05 -9.39
C GLU A 35 8.94 2.93 -8.65
N THR A 36 10.04 3.27 -9.33
CA THR A 36 11.04 4.21 -8.81
C THR A 36 10.59 5.66 -8.84
N ARG A 37 9.54 6.01 -9.61
CA ARG A 37 8.99 7.37 -9.74
C ARG A 37 10.10 8.43 -9.82
N ASP A 38 10.09 9.42 -8.92
CA ASP A 38 11.03 10.54 -8.88
C ASP A 38 12.37 10.16 -8.21
N SER A 39 12.54 8.92 -7.76
CA SER A 39 13.79 8.42 -7.18
C SER A 39 14.72 7.89 -8.27
N THR A 40 15.99 8.28 -8.19
CA THR A 40 17.08 7.74 -9.02
C THR A 40 17.58 6.38 -8.54
N ARG A 41 17.13 5.91 -7.38
CA ARG A 41 17.50 4.62 -6.80
C ARG A 41 16.34 3.64 -6.85
N GLU A 42 16.65 2.39 -7.18
CA GLU A 42 15.73 1.28 -7.04
C GLU A 42 15.12 1.24 -5.64
N TRP A 43 13.79 1.14 -5.61
CA TRP A 43 13.01 1.22 -4.39
C TRP A 43 12.36 -0.13 -4.09
N PHE A 44 12.31 -0.52 -2.82
CA PHE A 44 11.79 -1.82 -2.38
C PHE A 44 10.28 -1.80 -2.09
N TYR A 45 9.73 -0.63 -1.72
CA TYR A 45 8.32 -0.50 -1.37
C TYR A 45 7.43 -0.65 -2.60
N TRP A 46 6.35 -1.39 -2.43
CA TRP A 46 5.27 -1.53 -3.39
C TRP A 46 3.92 -1.61 -2.65
N ASN A 47 2.84 -1.25 -3.33
CA ASN A 47 1.47 -1.29 -2.84
C ASN A 47 0.49 -1.28 -4.04
N ALA A 48 -0.30 -2.33 -4.18
CA ALA A 48 -1.22 -2.53 -5.29
C ALA A 48 -2.55 -3.11 -4.81
N ALA A 49 -3.64 -2.68 -5.44
CA ALA A 49 -4.93 -3.36 -5.35
C ALA A 49 -5.05 -4.34 -6.52
N ILE A 50 -5.43 -5.58 -6.22
CA ILE A 50 -5.67 -6.63 -7.20
C ILE A 50 -7.14 -7.05 -7.10
N THR A 51 -7.86 -7.04 -8.22
CA THR A 51 -9.24 -7.54 -8.29
C THR A 51 -9.29 -8.78 -9.17
N ALA A 52 -9.66 -9.94 -8.65
CA ALA A 52 -9.75 -11.16 -9.45
C ALA A 52 -11.09 -11.25 -10.19
N THR A 53 -11.10 -11.57 -11.48
CA THR A 53 -12.37 -11.77 -12.22
C THR A 53 -12.90 -13.20 -12.09
N THR A 54 -12.06 -14.11 -11.60
CA THR A 54 -12.34 -15.54 -11.42
C THR A 54 -11.68 -16.00 -10.14
N ALA A 55 -12.27 -16.99 -9.48
CA ALA A 55 -11.71 -17.53 -8.24
C ALA A 55 -10.40 -18.32 -8.49
N GLY A 56 -9.72 -18.65 -7.40
CA GLY A 56 -8.58 -19.56 -7.35
C GLY A 56 -7.24 -18.88 -7.10
N GLU A 57 -6.23 -19.71 -6.88
CA GLU A 57 -4.87 -19.26 -6.58
C GLU A 57 -4.25 -18.45 -7.73
N ARG A 58 -3.58 -17.36 -7.36
CA ARG A 58 -2.70 -16.60 -8.24
C ARG A 58 -1.30 -16.52 -7.62
N LEU A 59 -0.30 -16.65 -8.47
CA LEU A 59 1.09 -16.32 -8.16
C LEU A 59 1.32 -14.83 -8.44
N ILE A 60 1.74 -14.09 -7.42
CA ILE A 60 2.16 -12.69 -7.55
C ILE A 60 3.68 -12.66 -7.41
N GLU A 61 4.38 -12.16 -8.43
CA GLU A 61 5.83 -12.18 -8.49
C GLU A 61 6.43 -10.84 -8.93
N PHE A 62 7.70 -10.62 -8.57
CA PHE A 62 8.44 -9.38 -8.81
C PHE A 62 9.68 -9.58 -9.69
N GLY A 63 9.75 -10.71 -10.43
CA GLY A 63 10.92 -11.08 -11.23
C GLY A 63 12.16 -11.23 -10.35
N ASP A 64 13.24 -10.53 -10.71
CA ASP A 64 14.53 -10.60 -9.98
C ASP A 64 14.57 -9.71 -8.73
N ARG A 65 13.44 -9.10 -8.34
CA ARG A 65 13.38 -8.16 -7.21
C ARG A 65 12.97 -8.88 -5.93
N GLU A 66 13.88 -8.92 -4.97
CA GLU A 66 13.66 -9.47 -3.63
C GLU A 66 12.90 -8.49 -2.73
N VAL A 67 11.61 -8.29 -3.00
CA VAL A 67 10.75 -7.31 -2.30
C VAL A 67 9.59 -7.96 -1.53
N VAL A 68 9.67 -9.26 -1.26
CA VAL A 68 8.75 -10.01 -0.40
C VAL A 68 9.48 -10.42 0.88
N GLY A 69 9.10 -9.76 1.98
CA GLY A 69 9.67 -10.02 3.31
C GLY A 69 9.37 -11.43 3.83
N PRO A 70 10.07 -11.89 4.88
CA PRO A 70 9.93 -13.25 5.40
C PRO A 70 8.53 -13.57 5.97
N LEU A 71 7.75 -12.55 6.34
CA LEU A 71 6.36 -12.71 6.80
C LEU A 71 5.33 -12.71 5.66
N GLY A 72 5.79 -12.73 4.40
CA GLY A 72 4.93 -12.48 3.24
C GLY A 72 4.57 -10.99 3.10
N PRO A 73 3.66 -10.66 2.18
CA PRO A 73 3.18 -9.29 2.02
C PRO A 73 2.23 -8.88 3.15
N ALA A 74 2.08 -7.57 3.35
CA ALA A 74 0.92 -7.04 4.04
C ALA A 74 -0.31 -7.17 3.13
N VAL A 75 -1.43 -7.58 3.69
CA VAL A 75 -2.70 -7.81 2.97
C VAL A 75 -3.84 -7.05 3.64
N CYS A 76 -4.77 -6.53 2.84
CA CYS A 76 -5.99 -5.87 3.29
C CYS A 76 -7.13 -6.23 2.32
N ALA A 77 -7.93 -7.23 2.70
CA ALA A 77 -9.15 -7.68 2.01
C ALA A 77 -10.43 -7.02 2.59
N GLY A 78 -10.28 -6.14 3.59
CA GLY A 78 -11.36 -5.41 4.24
C GLY A 78 -10.89 -4.03 4.68
N GLU A 79 -10.98 -3.73 5.97
CA GLU A 79 -10.60 -2.42 6.53
C GLU A 79 -9.21 -2.40 7.18
N GLU A 80 -8.76 -3.54 7.71
CA GLU A 80 -7.50 -3.65 8.45
C GLU A 80 -6.41 -4.36 7.64
N TRP A 81 -5.16 -4.05 7.98
CA TRP A 81 -3.99 -4.70 7.41
C TRP A 81 -3.48 -5.80 8.33
N SER A 82 -3.14 -6.94 7.77
CA SER A 82 -2.43 -8.03 8.44
C SER A 82 -1.26 -8.50 7.59
N TRP A 83 -0.36 -9.29 8.17
CA TRP A 83 0.62 -10.03 7.38
C TRP A 83 -0.06 -11.29 6.82
N LEU A 84 0.12 -11.54 5.53
CA LEU A 84 -0.45 -12.72 4.89
C LEU A 84 0.15 -14.03 5.45
N GLY A 85 1.38 -13.97 5.94
CA GLY A 85 2.08 -15.06 6.59
C GLY A 85 3.20 -15.68 5.73
N PRO A 86 4.22 -16.28 6.37
CA PRO A 86 5.32 -16.93 5.66
C PRO A 86 4.90 -18.09 4.75
N GLU A 87 3.74 -18.71 4.99
CA GLU A 87 3.21 -19.86 4.27
C GLU A 87 2.76 -19.48 2.85
N ALA A 88 2.31 -18.24 2.66
CA ALA A 88 1.97 -17.71 1.35
C ALA A 88 3.22 -17.32 0.54
N ARG A 89 4.36 -17.13 1.20
CA ARG A 89 5.62 -16.73 0.57
C ARG A 89 6.22 -17.92 -0.17
N VAL A 90 6.45 -17.74 -1.46
CA VAL A 90 7.19 -18.72 -2.27
C VAL A 90 8.69 -18.51 -2.02
N ASP A 91 9.16 -17.28 -2.19
CA ASP A 91 10.53 -16.85 -1.96
C ASP A 91 10.60 -15.32 -1.75
N ALA A 92 11.76 -14.70 -1.92
CA ALA A 92 11.93 -13.27 -1.71
C ALA A 92 11.32 -12.41 -2.83
N SER A 93 10.92 -12.99 -3.96
CA SER A 93 10.34 -12.29 -5.09
C SER A 93 8.92 -12.73 -5.43
N ALA A 94 8.33 -13.69 -4.72
CA ALA A 94 6.97 -14.15 -5.01
C ALA A 94 6.16 -14.64 -3.80
N PHE A 95 4.84 -14.54 -3.92
CA PHE A 95 3.86 -15.09 -2.98
C PHE A 95 2.59 -15.57 -3.71
N ARG A 96 1.81 -16.42 -3.05
CA ARG A 96 0.52 -16.92 -3.53
C ARG A 96 -0.64 -16.34 -2.76
N TYR A 97 -1.77 -16.18 -3.43
CA TYR A 97 -3.02 -15.80 -2.81
C TYR A 97 -4.18 -16.47 -3.52
N ASP A 98 -5.11 -17.06 -2.76
CA ASP A 98 -6.34 -17.65 -3.29
C ASP A 98 -7.45 -16.60 -3.26
N PHE A 99 -7.94 -16.24 -4.44
CA PHE A 99 -8.95 -15.20 -4.59
C PHE A 99 -10.35 -15.79 -4.71
N ASP A 100 -11.33 -15.09 -4.16
CA ASP A 100 -12.73 -15.25 -4.58
C ASP A 100 -13.00 -14.51 -5.90
N ALA A 101 -14.00 -14.98 -6.67
CA ALA A 101 -14.38 -14.31 -7.91
C ALA A 101 -14.99 -12.93 -7.62
N GLY A 102 -14.41 -11.88 -8.20
CA GLY A 102 -14.79 -10.48 -7.96
C GLY A 102 -14.15 -9.87 -6.71
N GLU A 103 -13.33 -10.63 -5.97
CA GLU A 103 -12.66 -10.14 -4.77
C GLU A 103 -11.63 -9.07 -5.13
N ARG A 104 -11.61 -7.99 -4.34
CA ARG A 104 -10.61 -6.94 -4.41
C ARG A 104 -9.79 -6.93 -3.14
N VAL A 105 -8.49 -7.14 -3.28
CA VAL A 105 -7.55 -7.21 -2.16
C VAL A 105 -6.40 -6.24 -2.39
N ARG A 106 -5.96 -5.54 -1.35
CA ARG A 106 -4.74 -4.75 -1.39
C ARG A 106 -3.58 -5.53 -0.81
N PHE A 107 -2.44 -5.45 -1.49
CA PHE A 107 -1.18 -6.01 -1.05
C PHE A 107 -0.11 -4.92 -1.02
N ALA A 108 0.78 -4.98 -0.04
CA ALA A 108 1.90 -4.05 0.07
C ALA A 108 3.13 -4.71 0.69
N PHE A 109 4.28 -4.08 0.51
CA PHE A 109 5.53 -4.48 1.18
C PHE A 109 5.37 -4.52 2.71
N ALA A 110 4.71 -3.51 3.27
CA ALA A 110 4.34 -3.40 4.68
C ALA A 110 3.03 -2.60 4.79
N PRO A 111 2.29 -2.68 5.92
CA PRO A 111 1.09 -1.88 6.11
C PRO A 111 1.39 -0.39 5.85
N PRO A 112 0.72 0.25 4.88
CA PRO A 112 0.97 1.64 4.56
C PRO A 112 0.43 2.53 5.68
N TYR A 113 1.14 3.62 5.96
CA TYR A 113 0.63 4.71 6.78
C TYR A 113 0.35 5.91 5.88
N GLN A 114 -0.91 6.31 5.80
CA GLN A 114 -1.39 7.35 4.91
C GLN A 114 -1.85 8.57 5.69
N ARG A 115 -2.13 9.66 4.97
CA ARG A 115 -2.66 10.88 5.59
C ARG A 115 -3.96 10.61 6.36
N ALA A 116 -4.84 9.76 5.82
CA ALA A 116 -6.09 9.42 6.48
C ALA A 116 -5.87 8.70 7.83
N ASP A 117 -4.80 7.90 7.97
CA ASP A 117 -4.45 7.27 9.24
C ASP A 117 -4.02 8.29 10.29
N PHE A 118 -3.22 9.29 9.87
CA PHE A 118 -2.86 10.41 10.72
C PHE A 118 -4.09 11.22 11.18
N GLU A 119 -5.01 11.54 10.25
CA GLU A 119 -6.23 12.28 10.58
C GLU A 119 -7.10 11.50 11.57
N ARG A 120 -7.35 10.21 11.31
CA ARG A 120 -8.09 9.34 12.24
C ARG A 120 -7.44 9.28 13.62
N TRP A 121 -6.12 9.13 13.69
CA TRP A 121 -5.41 9.16 14.96
C TRP A 121 -5.58 10.50 15.67
N TYR A 122 -5.43 11.61 14.95
CA TYR A 122 -5.55 12.94 15.55
C TYR A 122 -6.97 13.19 16.08
N ASP A 123 -7.99 12.90 15.28
CA ASP A 123 -9.40 13.10 15.63
C ASP A 123 -9.81 12.28 16.85
N ALA A 124 -9.32 11.03 16.95
CA ALA A 124 -9.53 10.17 18.12
C ALA A 124 -8.94 10.75 19.43
N HIS A 125 -7.97 11.65 19.33
CA HIS A 125 -7.27 12.26 20.48
C HIS A 125 -7.47 13.78 20.57
N ALA A 126 -8.34 14.38 19.74
CA ALA A 126 -8.50 15.83 19.64
C ALA A 126 -9.00 16.49 20.94
N SER A 127 -9.68 15.73 21.81
CA SER A 127 -10.11 16.17 23.14
C SER A 127 -8.99 16.22 24.17
N ASN A 128 -7.80 15.69 23.86
CA ASN A 128 -6.65 15.76 24.74
C ASN A 128 -6.06 17.18 24.73
N GLY A 129 -6.29 17.93 25.81
CA GLY A 129 -5.83 19.32 25.93
C GLY A 129 -4.31 19.53 25.90
N ARG A 130 -3.51 18.46 25.83
CA ARG A 130 -2.06 18.51 25.62
C ARG A 130 -1.65 18.34 24.16
N LEU A 131 -2.59 18.02 23.28
CA LEU A 131 -2.34 17.73 21.88
C LEU A 131 -2.69 18.96 21.03
N HIS A 132 -1.67 19.57 20.44
CA HIS A 132 -1.82 20.74 19.60
C HIS A 132 -1.34 20.46 18.19
N ARG A 133 -2.13 20.85 17.19
CA ARG A 133 -1.79 20.70 15.77
C ARG A 133 -1.58 22.06 15.14
N GLU A 134 -0.47 22.16 14.41
CA GLU A 134 -0.08 23.32 13.61
C GLU A 134 0.32 22.83 12.21
N THR A 135 0.52 23.76 11.29
CA THR A 135 1.14 23.48 9.99
C THR A 135 2.61 23.83 10.08
N LEU A 136 3.50 22.85 9.86
CA LEU A 136 4.95 23.08 9.84
C LEU A 136 5.35 23.90 8.62
N THR A 137 4.89 23.45 7.45
CA THR A 137 5.20 24.05 6.14
C THR A 137 4.24 23.49 5.07
N THR A 138 4.42 23.92 3.82
CA THR A 138 3.75 23.36 2.64
C THR A 138 4.76 22.58 1.80
N SER A 139 4.42 21.37 1.37
CA SER A 139 5.28 20.57 0.49
C SER A 139 5.38 21.15 -0.92
N GLU A 140 6.32 20.66 -1.71
CA GLU A 140 6.51 21.07 -3.12
C GLU A 140 5.25 20.87 -3.98
N CYS A 141 4.43 19.86 -3.64
CA CYS A 141 3.14 19.61 -4.28
C CYS A 141 1.96 20.34 -3.59
N GLY A 142 2.21 21.38 -2.79
CA GLY A 142 1.15 22.20 -2.19
C GLY A 142 0.42 21.59 -0.99
N ARG A 143 0.91 20.50 -0.38
CA ARG A 143 0.23 19.83 0.74
C ARG A 143 0.71 20.37 2.09
N SER A 144 -0.21 20.61 3.02
CA SER A 144 0.15 21.03 4.39
C SER A 144 0.81 19.89 5.18
N VAL A 145 2.03 20.14 5.66
CA VAL A 145 2.78 19.22 6.51
C VAL A 145 2.37 19.46 7.96
N PRO A 146 1.79 18.46 8.66
CA PRO A 146 1.29 18.65 10.01
C PRO A 146 2.44 18.65 11.01
N LEU A 147 2.37 19.54 12.00
CA LEU A 147 3.16 19.52 13.22
C LEU A 147 2.25 19.17 14.38
N VAL A 148 2.60 18.14 15.15
CA VAL A 148 1.91 17.79 16.39
C VAL A 148 2.83 18.09 17.55
N ARG A 149 2.38 18.94 18.47
CA ARG A 149 3.04 19.24 19.75
C ARG A 149 2.27 18.55 20.87
N ILE A 150 3.00 17.86 21.74
CA ILE A 150 2.44 17.18 22.91
C ILE A 150 3.07 17.82 24.16
N GLY A 151 2.25 18.47 24.99
CA GLY A 151 2.74 19.12 26.21
C GLY A 151 1.72 20.05 26.86
N SER A 152 2.03 20.52 28.07
CA SER A 152 1.16 21.39 28.87
C SER A 152 1.38 22.89 28.62
N GLY A 153 2.11 23.28 27.59
CA GLY A 153 2.44 24.68 27.32
C GLY A 153 2.65 24.96 25.84
N ARG A 154 2.14 26.11 25.39
CA ARG A 154 2.63 26.75 24.16
C ARG A 154 4.11 27.05 24.37
N ALA A 155 4.99 26.38 23.64
CA ALA A 155 6.34 26.88 23.48
C ALA A 155 6.23 28.19 22.68
N THR A 156 6.25 29.33 23.37
CA THR A 156 6.48 30.63 22.76
C THR A 156 7.93 30.63 22.29
N SER A 157 8.14 30.56 20.98
CA SER A 157 9.43 30.93 20.38
C SER A 157 9.61 32.43 20.56
N SER A 158 10.56 32.81 21.42
CA SER A 158 11.11 34.16 21.52
C SER A 158 11.97 34.52 20.32
#